data_AF-A0A819K0F1-F1
#
_entry.id   AF-A0A819K0F1-F1
#
_cell.length_a   1.000
_cell.length_b   1.000
_cell.length_c   1.000
_cell.angle_alpha   90.00
_cell.angle_beta   90.00
_cell.angle_gamma   90.00
#
_symmetry.space_group_name_H-M   'P 1'
#
loop_
_entity.id
_entity.type
_entity.pdbx_description
1 polymer ?
#
loop_
_entity_poly.entity_id
_entity_poly.type
_entity_poly.pdbx_seq_one_letter_code
_entity_poly.pdbx_strand_id
1 'polypeptide(L)'
;MKFLLDYQIYYEWLSNGVLSSEIKNHTIIIIKSIEYSPPLLIDLFVQYNQWIKKYYNLEKIHFDNQYVFFSRRLHCNPLFCFYFHTICNSLDKVSLSLLLLTTSIHCQYSIETLLDDLRQQIFQYIQPNLYQKKLSMFRLILLCQLRIEAIDSFLKSNAIRINFLKKK
;
A
#
# COMPACT_ATOMS: atom_id res chain seq x y z
N MET A 1 2.44 -12.96 -12.63
CA MET A 1 2.83 -11.68 -12.02
C MET A 1 2.93 -11.92 -10.51
N LYS A 2 4.14 -11.98 -9.92
CA LYS A 2 4.28 -12.12 -8.46
C LYS A 2 4.00 -10.76 -7.85
N PHE A 3 2.93 -10.65 -7.06
CA PHE A 3 2.75 -9.48 -6.20
C PHE A 3 3.86 -9.49 -5.14
N LEU A 4 4.49 -8.34 -4.93
CA LEU A 4 5.46 -8.15 -3.83
C LEU A 4 4.74 -8.06 -2.47
N LEU A 5 3.43 -7.80 -2.49
CA LEU A 5 2.56 -7.91 -1.33
C LEU A 5 2.08 -9.33 -1.14
N ASP A 6 1.91 -9.71 0.12
CA ASP A 6 1.06 -10.84 0.51
C ASP A 6 -0.32 -10.65 -0.14
N TYR A 7 -0.86 -11.74 -0.71
CA TYR A 7 -2.21 -11.77 -1.28
C TYR A 7 -3.22 -11.22 -0.27
N GLN A 8 -3.07 -11.52 1.02
CA GLN A 8 -3.98 -11.01 2.03
C GLN A 8 -4.05 -9.47 2.05
N ILE A 9 -2.91 -8.79 1.97
CA ILE A 9 -2.83 -7.32 1.99
C ILE A 9 -3.36 -6.74 0.68
N TYR A 10 -2.99 -7.33 -0.46
CA TYR A 10 -3.47 -6.91 -1.79
C TYR A 10 -5.02 -6.91 -1.84
N TYR A 11 -5.64 -7.96 -1.31
CA TYR A 11 -7.08 -8.08 -1.31
C TYR A 11 -7.78 -7.22 -0.27
N GLU A 12 -7.19 -7.04 0.91
CA GLU A 12 -7.70 -6.11 1.91
C GLU A 12 -7.86 -4.72 1.29
N TRP A 13 -6.88 -4.27 0.50
CA TRP A 13 -6.93 -2.98 -0.18
C TRP A 13 -8.00 -2.90 -1.26
N LEU A 14 -8.12 -3.93 -2.11
CA LEU A 14 -9.23 -4.02 -3.08
C LEU A 14 -10.59 -3.94 -2.37
N SER A 15 -10.73 -4.61 -1.22
CA SER A 15 -11.98 -4.62 -0.46
C SER A 15 -12.32 -3.28 0.20
N ASN A 16 -11.31 -2.44 0.43
CA ASN A 16 -11.44 -1.06 0.90
C ASN A 16 -11.63 -0.05 -0.24
N GLY A 17 -11.80 -0.52 -1.48
CA GLY A 17 -12.06 0.30 -2.65
C GLY A 17 -10.82 0.84 -3.37
N VAL A 18 -9.61 0.39 -2.99
CA VAL A 18 -8.38 0.79 -3.71
C VAL A 18 -8.36 0.13 -5.07
N LEU A 19 -8.09 0.89 -6.13
CA LEU A 19 -8.00 0.32 -7.48
C LEU A 19 -6.71 -0.49 -7.64
N SER A 20 -6.76 -1.57 -8.42
CA SER A 20 -5.57 -2.40 -8.67
C SER A 20 -4.39 -1.64 -9.29
N SER A 21 -4.68 -0.63 -10.10
CA SER A 21 -3.70 0.32 -10.65
C SER A 21 -2.97 1.10 -9.54
N GLU A 22 -3.68 1.47 -8.49
CA GLU A 22 -3.14 2.23 -7.35
C GLU A 22 -2.40 1.32 -6.36
N ILE A 23 -2.79 0.06 -6.22
CA ILE A 23 -2.16 -0.91 -5.30
C ILE A 23 -0.65 -1.05 -5.58
N LYS A 24 -0.23 -0.97 -6.85
CA LYS A 24 1.20 -1.00 -7.21
C LYS A 24 1.96 0.16 -6.56
N ASN A 25 1.42 1.37 -6.59
CA ASN A 25 2.03 2.54 -5.98
C ASN A 25 2.06 2.40 -4.45
N HIS A 26 0.96 1.94 -3.85
CA HIS A 26 0.89 1.67 -2.41
C HIS A 26 1.92 0.64 -1.93
N THR A 27 2.14 -0.42 -2.72
CA THR A 27 3.17 -1.44 -2.43
C THR A 27 4.57 -0.81 -2.39
N ILE A 28 4.87 0.03 -3.37
CA ILE A 28 6.17 0.71 -3.48
C ILE A 28 6.39 1.64 -2.29
N ILE A 29 5.35 2.36 -1.85
CA ILE A 29 5.41 3.25 -0.69
C ILE A 29 5.82 2.49 0.56
N ILE A 30 5.22 1.33 0.82
CA ILE A 30 5.49 0.51 2.00
C ILE A 30 6.88 -0.11 1.97
N ILE A 31 7.28 -0.68 0.83
CA ILE A 31 8.61 -1.29 0.70
C ILE A 31 9.68 -0.22 0.92
N LYS A 32 9.50 0.98 0.33
CA LYS A 32 10.49 2.05 0.43
C LYS A 32 10.55 2.68 1.82
N SER A 33 9.43 2.82 2.52
CA SER A 33 9.41 3.36 3.89
C SER A 33 10.09 2.47 4.91
N ILE A 34 10.19 1.16 4.66
CA ILE A 34 10.74 0.19 5.61
C ILE A 34 12.22 -0.12 5.33
N GLU A 35 12.66 -0.14 4.06
CA GLU A 35 13.93 -0.79 3.71
C GLU A 35 15.11 0.12 3.37
N TYR A 36 14.92 1.32 2.80
CA TYR A 36 16.06 2.06 2.21
C TYR A 36 16.09 3.56 2.51
N SER A 37 14.98 4.27 2.28
CA SER A 37 14.94 5.73 2.39
C SER A 37 13.49 6.18 2.55
N PRO A 38 13.20 7.20 3.37
CA PRO A 38 11.83 7.69 3.54
C PRO A 38 11.23 8.10 2.19
N PRO A 39 10.01 7.65 1.85
CA PRO A 39 9.38 8.03 0.61
C PRO A 39 8.92 9.48 0.66
N LEU A 40 9.05 10.17 -0.47
CA LEU A 40 8.44 11.47 -0.73
C LEU A 40 7.26 11.26 -1.66
N LEU A 41 6.05 11.35 -1.12
CA LEU A 41 4.81 11.27 -1.88
C LEU A 41 4.51 12.58 -2.56
N ILE A 42 4.35 12.52 -3.87
CA ILE A 42 3.89 13.63 -4.70
C ILE A 42 2.48 13.28 -5.13
N ASP A 43 1.51 13.75 -4.33
CA ASP A 43 0.11 13.35 -4.40
C ASP A 43 -0.78 14.59 -4.54
N LEU A 44 -1.18 14.87 -5.77
CA LEU A 44 -1.93 16.08 -6.13
C LEU A 44 -3.35 16.10 -5.56
N PHE A 45 -3.96 14.93 -5.45
CA PHE A 45 -5.34 14.78 -5.00
C PHE A 45 -5.42 14.42 -3.52
N VAL A 46 -4.28 14.25 -2.85
CA VAL A 46 -4.15 13.95 -1.41
C VAL A 46 -4.79 12.62 -1.01
N GLN A 47 -5.29 11.84 -1.95
CA GLN A 47 -6.04 10.61 -1.69
C GLN A 47 -5.11 9.49 -1.20
N TYR A 48 -3.90 9.36 -1.75
CA TYR A 48 -2.91 8.42 -1.21
C TYR A 48 -2.49 8.82 0.20
N ASN A 49 -2.28 10.12 0.46
CA ASN A 49 -1.94 10.61 1.79
C ASN A 49 -3.05 10.33 2.83
N GLN A 50 -4.31 10.55 2.45
CA GLN A 50 -5.46 10.24 3.31
C GLN A 50 -5.55 8.74 3.57
N TRP A 51 -5.33 7.91 2.54
CA TRP A 51 -5.36 6.46 2.67
C TRP A 51 -4.26 5.95 3.61
N ILE A 52 -3.02 6.37 3.41
CA ILE A 52 -1.87 5.92 4.23
C ILE A 52 -2.11 6.28 5.69
N LYS A 53 -2.59 7.51 5.95
CA LYS A 53 -2.94 7.94 7.31
C LYS A 53 -4.01 7.06 7.94
N LYS A 54 -5.05 6.72 7.19
CA LYS A 54 -6.14 5.87 7.66
C LYS A 54 -5.67 4.44 7.93
N TYR A 55 -4.88 3.86 7.02
CA TYR A 55 -4.44 2.47 7.10
C TYR A 55 -3.44 2.24 8.24
N TYR A 56 -2.46 3.13 8.37
CA TYR A 56 -1.41 3.03 9.38
C TYR A 56 -1.70 3.80 10.67
N ASN A 57 -2.87 4.44 10.77
CA ASN A 57 -3.26 5.31 11.89
C ASN A 57 -2.15 6.33 12.24
N LEU A 58 -1.67 7.05 11.24
CA LEU A 58 -0.49 7.91 11.37
C LEU A 58 -0.83 9.30 11.91
N GLU A 59 0.04 9.82 12.76
CA GLU A 59 -0.01 11.20 13.23
C GLU A 59 0.63 12.15 12.20
N LYS A 60 0.00 13.31 11.98
CA LYS A 60 0.53 14.34 11.09
C LYS A 60 1.36 15.33 11.90
N ILE A 61 2.64 15.46 11.54
CA ILE A 61 3.52 16.51 12.05
C ILE A 61 3.64 17.59 10.96
N HIS A 62 3.30 18.83 11.31
CA HIS A 62 3.49 19.99 10.44
C HIS A 62 4.86 20.63 10.71
N PHE A 63 5.64 20.83 9.66
CA PHE A 63 6.90 21.56 9.74
C PHE A 63 6.69 22.97 9.21
N ASP A 64 6.58 23.94 10.12
CA ASP A 64 6.44 25.36 9.78
C ASP A 64 7.81 26.04 9.56
N ASN A 65 8.91 25.41 10.01
CA ASN A 65 10.27 25.93 9.94
C ASN A 65 11.25 24.88 9.41
N GLN A 66 12.30 25.33 8.72
CA GLN A 66 13.25 24.53 7.93
C GLN A 66 14.13 23.56 8.73
N TYR A 67 14.08 23.58 10.07
CA TYR A 67 14.94 22.75 10.91
C TYR A 67 14.19 22.19 12.13
N VAL A 68 14.27 20.86 12.30
CA VAL A 68 13.82 20.15 13.49
C VAL A 68 15.06 19.77 14.27
N PHE A 69 15.31 20.48 15.37
CA PHE A 69 16.35 20.11 16.31
C PHE A 69 15.75 19.25 17.40
N PHE A 70 16.16 17.98 17.47
CA PHE A 70 15.88 17.15 18.64
C PHE A 70 16.81 17.58 19.77
N SER A 71 16.28 18.35 20.73
CA SER A 71 17.02 18.87 21.88
C SER A 71 17.49 17.81 22.87
N ARG A 72 17.09 16.55 22.66
CA ARG A 72 17.40 15.40 23.52
C ARG A 72 17.74 14.18 22.67
N ARG A 73 18.54 13.27 23.24
CA ARG A 73 18.76 11.94 22.67
C ARG A 73 17.42 11.20 22.66
N LEU A 74 16.93 10.87 21.47
CA LEU A 74 15.75 10.04 21.28
C LEU A 74 16.16 8.58 21.14
N HIS A 75 15.36 7.68 21.71
CA HIS A 75 15.49 6.26 21.44
C HIS A 75 14.90 5.96 20.06
N CYS A 76 15.71 5.34 19.20
CA CYS A 76 15.23 4.88 17.90
C CYS A 76 14.35 3.65 18.10
N ASN A 77 13.06 3.76 17.80
CA ASN A 77 12.18 2.61 17.71
C ASN A 77 12.38 1.97 16.33
N PRO A 78 12.78 0.69 16.23
CA PRO A 78 12.97 0.02 14.94
C PRO A 78 11.69 -0.10 14.11
N LEU A 79 10.52 0.09 14.72
CA LEU A 79 9.22 0.12 14.06
C LEU A 79 8.79 1.54 13.65
N PHE A 80 9.61 2.55 13.91
CA PHE A 80 9.32 3.92 13.52
C PHE A 80 9.45 4.09 12.00
N CYS A 81 8.35 4.44 11.35
CA CYS A 81 8.28 4.72 9.93
C CYS A 81 7.77 6.14 9.72
N PHE A 82 8.31 6.84 8.72
CA PHE A 82 7.84 8.15 8.32
C PHE A 82 7.93 8.32 6.80
N TYR A 83 7.15 9.26 6.28
CA TYR A 83 7.17 9.66 4.87
C TYR A 83 6.98 11.17 4.76
N PHE A 84 7.44 11.73 3.65
CA PHE A 84 7.15 13.11 3.28
C PHE A 84 6.00 13.14 2.30
N HIS A 85 5.21 14.22 2.34
CA HIS A 85 4.10 14.42 1.42
C HIS A 85 4.09 15.84 0.90
N THR A 86 3.91 15.97 -0.41
CA THR A 86 3.72 17.25 -1.08
C THR A 86 2.63 17.16 -2.14
N ILE A 87 1.91 18.28 -2.29
CA ILE A 87 0.94 18.54 -3.35
C ILE A 87 1.58 19.31 -4.52
N CYS A 88 2.89 19.57 -4.46
CA CYS A 88 3.58 20.30 -5.53
C CYS A 88 3.73 19.45 -6.79
N ASN A 89 3.26 20.00 -7.91
CA ASN A 89 3.36 19.39 -9.23
C ASN A 89 4.78 19.44 -9.84
N SER A 90 5.62 20.37 -9.37
CA SER A 90 7.00 20.55 -9.85
C SER A 90 7.97 20.21 -8.72
N LEU A 91 8.91 19.32 -9.05
CA LEU A 91 10.02 18.94 -8.18
C LEU A 91 10.96 20.12 -7.88
N ASP A 92 10.94 21.16 -8.71
CA ASP A 92 11.81 22.35 -8.57
C ASP A 92 11.46 23.17 -7.31
N LYS A 93 10.27 22.95 -6.74
CA LYS A 93 9.85 23.56 -5.48
C LYS A 93 10.24 22.74 -4.25
N VAL A 94 10.74 21.52 -4.45
CA VAL A 94 11.23 20.65 -3.37
C VAL A 94 12.73 20.86 -3.22
N SER A 95 13.22 20.97 -1.98
CA SER A 95 14.66 21.17 -1.77
C SER A 95 15.46 19.99 -2.32
N LEU A 96 16.57 20.30 -3.00
CA LEU A 96 17.48 19.28 -3.54
C LEU A 96 17.96 18.31 -2.46
N SER A 97 18.18 18.81 -1.25
CA SER A 97 18.55 17.98 -0.09
C SER A 97 17.49 16.94 0.25
N LEU A 98 16.22 17.29 0.19
CA LEU A 98 15.13 16.34 0.44
C LEU A 98 15.05 15.31 -0.68
N LEU A 99 15.19 15.75 -1.94
CA LEU A 99 15.16 14.86 -3.10
C LEU A 99 16.30 13.83 -3.11
N LEU A 100 17.48 14.20 -2.60
CA LEU A 100 18.62 13.29 -2.50
C LEU A 100 18.49 12.26 -1.35
N LEU A 101 17.73 12.60 -0.31
CA LEU A 101 17.57 11.77 0.89
C LEU A 101 16.29 10.93 0.89
N THR A 102 15.41 11.13 -0.10
CA THR A 102 14.11 10.48 -0.19
C THR A 102 13.95 9.73 -1.51
N THR A 103 13.07 8.74 -1.53
CA THR A 103 12.62 8.14 -2.80
C THR A 103 11.33 8.85 -3.23
N SER A 104 11.39 9.60 -4.33
CA SER A 104 10.21 10.25 -4.91
C SER A 104 9.22 9.23 -5.48
N ILE A 105 7.96 9.33 -5.05
CA ILE A 105 6.86 8.50 -5.52
C ILE A 105 5.79 9.43 -6.08
N HIS A 106 5.63 9.37 -7.40
CA HIS A 106 4.61 10.15 -8.10
C HIS A 106 3.29 9.39 -8.10
N CYS A 107 2.35 9.87 -7.28
CA CYS A 107 0.97 9.39 -7.26
C CYS A 107 0.22 10.02 -8.45
N GLN A 108 0.50 9.51 -9.64
CA GLN A 108 -0.18 9.97 -10.86
C GLN A 108 -1.55 9.30 -10.97
N TYR A 109 -2.55 10.14 -11.23
CA TYR A 109 -3.88 9.71 -11.63
C TYR A 109 -4.00 9.87 -13.13
N SER A 110 -4.23 8.78 -13.84
CA SER A 110 -4.70 8.88 -15.22
C SER A 110 -6.17 9.28 -15.22
N ILE A 111 -6.61 9.92 -16.31
CA ILE A 111 -8.04 10.21 -16.53
C ILE A 111 -8.85 8.91 -16.42
N GLU A 112 -8.30 7.80 -16.90
CA GLU A 112 -8.92 6.47 -16.82
C GLU A 112 -9.13 6.03 -15.37
N THR A 113 -8.12 6.19 -14.49
CA THR A 113 -8.27 5.84 -13.06
C THR A 113 -9.33 6.68 -12.36
N LEU A 114 -9.42 7.98 -12.67
CA LEU A 114 -10.44 8.86 -12.11
C LEU A 114 -11.84 8.48 -12.59
N LEU A 115 -11.98 8.14 -13.87
CA LEU A 115 -13.26 7.68 -14.43
C LEU A 115 -13.70 6.36 -13.83
N ASP A 116 -12.78 5.44 -13.58
CA ASP A 116 -13.10 4.16 -12.95
C ASP A 116 -13.50 4.30 -11.49
N ASP A 117 -12.85 5.20 -10.73
CA ASP A 117 -13.28 5.51 -9.35
C ASP A 117 -14.70 6.13 -9.35
N LEU A 118 -14.94 7.12 -10.22
CA LEU A 118 -16.27 7.70 -10.41
C LEU A 118 -17.34 6.65 -10.75
N ARG A 119 -17.04 5.74 -11.68
CA ARG A 119 -17.95 4.64 -12.04
C ARG A 119 -18.25 3.74 -10.86
N GLN A 120 -17.26 3.45 -10.02
CA GLN A 120 -17.46 2.63 -8.82
C GLN A 120 -18.34 3.36 -7.79
N GLN A 121 -18.11 4.64 -7.55
CA GLN A 121 -18.92 5.45 -6.63
C GLN A 121 -20.37 5.56 -7.12
N ILE A 122 -20.57 5.81 -8.41
CA ILE A 122 -21.90 5.83 -9.04
C ILE A 122 -22.58 4.46 -8.90
N PHE A 123 -21.88 3.36 -9.17
CA PHE A 123 -22.44 2.02 -9.05
C PHE A 123 -22.81 1.67 -7.60
N GLN A 124 -21.97 2.03 -6.63
CA GLN A 124 -22.27 1.87 -5.20
C GLN A 124 -23.52 2.66 -4.80
N TYR A 125 -23.68 3.88 -5.31
CA TYR A 125 -24.81 4.74 -5.00
C TYR A 125 -26.13 4.23 -5.65
N ILE A 126 -26.09 3.87 -6.94
CA ILE A 126 -27.29 3.44 -7.68
C ILE A 126 -27.72 2.03 -7.26
N GLN A 127 -26.78 1.11 -7.05
CA GLN A 127 -27.07 -0.31 -6.78
C GLN A 127 -26.30 -0.84 -5.56
N PRO A 128 -26.57 -0.34 -4.34
CA PRO A 128 -25.80 -0.68 -3.15
C PRO A 128 -25.83 -2.18 -2.82
N ASN A 129 -26.96 -2.85 -3.03
CA ASN A 129 -27.08 -4.30 -2.77
C ASN A 129 -26.24 -5.14 -3.74
N LEU A 130 -26.18 -4.76 -5.02
CA LEU A 130 -25.35 -5.44 -6.02
C LEU A 130 -23.87 -5.14 -5.78
N TYR A 131 -23.55 -3.92 -5.37
CA TYR A 131 -22.20 -3.56 -4.95
C TYR A 131 -21.73 -4.39 -3.75
N GLN A 132 -22.56 -4.55 -2.72
CA GLN A 132 -22.26 -5.42 -1.58
C GLN A 132 -22.10 -6.89 -1.98
N LYS A 133 -22.96 -7.41 -2.88
CA LYS A 133 -22.80 -8.77 -3.42
C LYS A 133 -21.50 -8.93 -4.20
N LYS A 134 -21.12 -7.94 -5.01
CA LYS A 134 -19.84 -7.89 -5.72
C LYS A 134 -18.68 -7.99 -4.72
N LEU A 135 -18.68 -7.17 -3.66
CA LEU A 135 -17.66 -7.23 -2.61
C LEU A 135 -17.61 -8.60 -1.91
N SER A 136 -18.76 -9.18 -1.58
CA SER A 136 -18.83 -10.51 -0.96
C SER A 136 -18.29 -11.62 -1.87
N MET A 137 -18.57 -11.56 -3.17
CA MET A 137 -17.99 -12.50 -4.14
C MET A 137 -16.47 -12.37 -4.21
N PHE A 138 -15.93 -11.14 -4.23
CA PHE A 138 -14.48 -10.94 -4.17
C PHE A 138 -13.85 -11.54 -2.92
N ARG A 139 -14.48 -11.37 -1.74
CA ARG A 139 -14.02 -11.98 -0.49
C ARG A 139 -14.04 -13.51 -0.52
N LEU A 140 -15.06 -14.12 -1.12
CA LEU A 140 -15.14 -15.58 -1.25
C LEU A 140 -14.07 -16.12 -2.21
N ILE A 141 -13.84 -15.46 -3.35
CA ILE A 141 -12.78 -15.83 -4.30
C ILE A 141 -11.41 -15.82 -3.59
N LEU A 142 -11.14 -14.78 -2.79
CA LEU A 142 -9.93 -14.71 -1.99
C LEU A 142 -9.80 -15.88 -1.01
N LEU A 143 -10.85 -16.15 -0.24
CA LEU A 143 -10.81 -17.20 0.77
C LEU A 143 -10.59 -18.58 0.14
N CYS A 144 -11.14 -18.80 -1.06
CA CYS A 144 -10.84 -19.98 -1.86
C CYS A 144 -9.38 -20.04 -2.29
N GLN A 145 -8.80 -18.93 -2.79
CA GLN A 145 -7.40 -18.88 -3.20
C GLN A 145 -6.44 -19.15 -2.03
N LEU A 146 -6.63 -18.49 -0.88
CA LEU A 146 -5.81 -18.72 0.31
C LEU A 146 -5.89 -20.18 0.79
N ARG A 147 -7.09 -20.79 0.72
CA ARG A 147 -7.25 -22.22 1.04
C ARG A 147 -6.53 -23.12 0.05
N ILE A 148 -6.58 -22.82 -1.25
CA ILE A 148 -5.86 -23.57 -2.27
C ILE A 148 -4.35 -23.47 -2.02
N GLU A 149 -3.81 -22.29 -1.72
CA GLU A 149 -2.40 -22.10 -1.39
C GLU A 149 -2.00 -22.84 -0.11
N ALA A 150 -2.85 -22.83 0.92
CA ALA A 150 -2.62 -23.59 2.15
C ALA A 150 -2.61 -25.11 1.89
N ILE A 151 -3.50 -25.61 1.04
CA ILE A 151 -3.51 -27.03 0.63
C ILE A 151 -2.25 -27.35 -0.16
N ASP A 152 -1.85 -26.50 -1.11
CA ASP A 152 -0.65 -26.72 -1.92
C ASP A 152 0.63 -26.71 -1.05
N SER A 153 0.72 -25.80 -0.08
CA SER A 153 1.83 -25.77 0.89
C SER A 153 1.86 -27.03 1.78
N PHE A 154 0.69 -27.49 2.23
CA PHE A 154 0.55 -28.73 2.99
C PHE A 154 1.00 -29.95 2.17
N LEU A 155 0.58 -30.04 0.91
CA LEU A 155 1.00 -31.13 0.01
C LEU A 155 2.51 -31.10 -0.25
N LYS A 156 3.09 -29.93 -0.49
CA LYS A 156 4.55 -29.76 -0.68
C LYS A 156 5.34 -30.16 0.56
N SER A 157 4.92 -29.72 1.75
CA SER A 157 5.59 -30.07 3.01
C SER A 157 5.53 -31.58 3.29
N ASN A 158 4.41 -32.23 2.99
CA ASN A 158 4.28 -33.68 3.14
C ASN A 158 5.05 -34.48 2.08
N ALA A 159 5.11 -34.02 0.83
CA ALA A 159 5.92 -34.65 -0.21
C ALA A 159 7.42 -34.61 0.15
N ILE A 160 7.90 -33.50 0.71
CA ILE A 160 9.27 -33.37 1.24
C ILE A 160 9.48 -34.37 2.38
N ARG A 161 8.53 -34.47 3.32
CA ARG A 161 8.60 -35.37 4.48
C ARG A 161 8.63 -36.85 4.06
N ILE A 162 7.81 -37.26 3.10
CA ILE A 162 7.80 -38.63 2.55
C ILE A 162 9.11 -38.95 1.83
N ASN A 163 9.65 -38.00 1.04
CA ASN A 163 10.94 -38.18 0.36
C ASN A 163 12.12 -38.23 1.36
N PHE A 164 12.02 -37.54 2.49
CA PHE A 164 13.01 -37.62 3.57
C PHE A 164 12.97 -38.98 4.28
N LEU A 165 11.77 -39.54 4.48
CA LEU A 165 11.59 -40.86 5.08
C LEU A 165 12.01 -42.01 4.15
N LYS A 166 11.88 -41.85 2.82
CA LYS A 166 12.35 -42.84 1.83
C LYS A 166 13.88 -42.86 1.61
N LYS A 167 14.61 -41.85 2.11
CA LYS A 167 16.08 -41.75 2.01
C LYS A 167 16.83 -42.30 3.23
N LYS A 168 16.12 -42.74 4.27
CA LYS A 168 16.66 -43.51 5.40
C LYS A 168 16.42 -44.99 5.15
#